data_AF-A0A2E6QMZ8-F1
#
_entry.id   AF-A0A2E6QMZ8-F1
#
_cell.length_a   1.000
_cell.length_b   1.000
_cell.length_c   1.000
_cell.angle_alpha   90.00
_cell.angle_beta   90.00
_cell.angle_gamma   90.00
#
_symmetry.space_group_name_H-M   'P 1'
#
loop_
_entity.id
_entity.type
_entity.pdbx_description
1 polymer ?
#
loop_
_entity_poly.entity_id
_entity_poly.type
_entity_poly.pdbx_seq_one_letter_code
_entity_poly.pdbx_strand_id
1 'polypeptide(L)'
;MTGLGPFLEGAGAKLLWRFPVFGQAVGEQEVHELIACWYPGHRQFLDLYKAPGAKENFARKSACVEYAVIHRCPGDTPPFAPGGFGV
;
A
#
# COMPACT_ATOMS: atom_id res chain seq x y z
N MET A 1 7.28 10.29 -15.21
CA MET A 1 6.65 10.06 -13.89
C MET A 1 7.69 9.49 -12.95
N THR A 2 8.10 10.20 -11.91
CA THR A 2 9.15 9.72 -10.98
C THR A 2 8.60 9.60 -9.57
N GLY A 3 8.86 8.47 -8.91
CA GLY A 3 8.42 8.20 -7.54
C GLY A 3 7.08 7.48 -7.45
N LEU A 4 6.77 6.97 -6.24
CA LEU A 4 5.57 6.17 -5.98
C LEU A 4 4.27 6.96 -6.20
N GLY A 5 4.18 8.20 -5.71
CA GLY A 5 2.98 9.04 -5.86
C GLY A 5 2.58 9.25 -7.33
N PRO A 6 3.43 9.86 -8.17
CA PRO A 6 3.13 10.07 -9.59
C PRO A 6 2.88 8.76 -10.37
N PHE A 7 3.54 7.67 -10.00
CA PHE A 7 3.27 6.35 -10.59
C PHE A 7 1.84 5.86 -10.26
N LEU A 8 1.43 5.95 -8.99
CA LEU A 8 0.09 5.56 -8.57
C LEU A 8 -0.97 6.43 -9.24
N GLU A 9 -0.76 7.74 -9.32
CA GLU A 9 -1.68 8.66 -10.03
C GLU A 9 -1.84 8.28 -11.51
N GLY A 10 -0.74 7.99 -12.20
CA GLY A 10 -0.78 7.51 -13.58
C GLY A 10 -1.49 6.16 -13.76
N ALA A 11 -1.56 5.35 -12.70
CA ALA A 11 -2.30 4.09 -12.67
C ALA A 11 -3.77 4.26 -12.21
N GLY A 12 -4.24 5.49 -12.00
CA GLY A 12 -5.59 5.77 -11.48
C GLY A 12 -5.76 5.47 -9.98
N ALA A 13 -4.65 5.28 -9.26
CA ALA A 13 -4.59 5.10 -7.82
C ALA A 13 -4.08 6.37 -7.13
N LYS A 14 -4.03 6.39 -5.80
CA LYS A 14 -3.54 7.54 -5.02
C LYS A 14 -2.68 7.10 -3.86
N LEU A 15 -1.59 7.80 -3.61
CA LEU A 15 -0.90 7.76 -2.34
C LEU A 15 -1.71 8.61 -1.34
N LEU A 16 -2.21 8.01 -0.26
CA LEU A 16 -2.98 8.73 0.76
C LEU A 16 -2.05 9.39 1.78
N TRP A 17 -1.17 8.59 2.34
CA TRP A 17 -0.22 9.03 3.35
C TRP A 17 0.98 8.08 3.43
N ARG A 18 2.05 8.60 4.02
CA ARG A 18 3.31 7.90 4.23
C ARG A 18 3.93 8.39 5.53
N PHE A 19 4.28 7.46 6.41
CA PHE A 19 4.84 7.79 7.72
C PHE A 19 6.05 6.91 8.02
N PRO A 20 7.16 7.48 8.52
CA PRO A 20 8.22 6.69 9.14
C PRO A 20 7.70 6.02 10.42
N VAL A 21 8.21 4.82 10.70
CA VAL A 21 7.96 4.10 11.95
C VAL A 21 9.18 4.26 12.84
N PHE A 22 8.97 4.77 14.06
CA PHE A 22 10.04 5.01 15.04
C PHE A 22 10.03 4.02 16.21
N GLY A 23 9.05 3.13 16.26
CA GLY A 23 8.87 2.17 17.33
C GLY A 23 7.52 1.48 17.21
N GLN A 24 7.36 0.43 18.02
CA GLN A 24 6.18 -0.43 18.00
C GLN A 24 5.73 -0.70 19.43
N ALA A 25 4.45 -0.47 19.72
CA ALA A 25 3.90 -0.67 21.07
C ALA A 25 3.54 -2.12 21.36
N VAL A 26 3.20 -2.92 20.34
CA VAL A 26 2.73 -4.30 20.49
C VAL A 26 3.22 -5.17 19.33
N GLY A 27 3.73 -6.36 19.64
CA GLY A 27 4.23 -7.34 18.66
C GLY A 27 5.61 -6.97 18.10
N GLU A 28 6.04 -7.73 17.09
CA GLU A 28 7.30 -7.51 16.38
C GLU A 28 7.01 -7.36 14.88
N GLN A 29 7.39 -6.22 14.30
CA GLN A 29 7.40 -5.96 12.87
C GLN A 29 8.63 -5.13 12.53
N GLU A 30 9.51 -5.69 11.69
CA GLU A 30 10.66 -4.97 11.14
C GLU A 30 10.21 -4.09 9.95
N VAL A 31 9.44 -3.05 10.25
CA VAL A 31 8.97 -2.07 9.26
C VAL A 31 9.41 -0.67 9.66
N HIS A 32 10.06 0.03 8.73
CA HIS A 32 10.57 1.39 8.95
C HIS A 32 9.64 2.47 8.36
N GLU A 33 8.68 2.07 7.53
CA GLU A 33 7.75 2.97 6.86
C GLU A 33 6.39 2.32 6.67
N LEU A 34 5.32 3.09 6.90
CA LEU A 34 3.95 2.75 6.58
C LEU A 34 3.48 3.59 5.41
N ILE A 35 2.84 2.94 4.43
CA ILE A 35 2.32 3.56 3.22
C ILE A 35 0.87 3.13 3.05
N ALA A 36 -0.03 4.10 2.91
CA ALA A 36 -1.39 3.83 2.47
C ALA A 36 -1.61 4.29 1.04
N CYS A 37 -2.10 3.37 0.22
CA CYS A 37 -2.50 3.61 -1.15
C CYS A 37 -3.99 3.32 -1.29
N TRP A 38 -4.70 4.22 -1.97
CA TRP A 38 -6.08 4.02 -2.38
C TRP A 38 -6.15 3.57 -3.83
N TYR A 39 -7.01 2.59 -4.09
CA TYR A 39 -7.31 2.09 -5.43
C TYR A 39 -8.83 2.16 -5.64
N PRO A 40 -9.32 2.53 -6.84
CA PRO A 40 -10.75 2.55 -7.13
C PRO A 40 -11.36 1.15 -7.15
N GLY A 41 -10.53 0.11 -7.32
CA GLY A 41 -10.96 -1.28 -7.26
C GLY A 41 -9.78 -2.23 -7.12
N HIS A 42 -10.07 -3.48 -6.74
CA HIS A 42 -9.06 -4.52 -6.58
C HIS A 42 -8.29 -4.81 -7.88
N ARG A 43 -8.97 -4.73 -9.04
CA ARG A 43 -8.36 -4.94 -10.35
C ARG A 43 -7.24 -3.94 -10.63
N GLN A 44 -7.42 -2.65 -10.29
CA GLN A 44 -6.38 -1.63 -10.45
C GLN A 44 -5.10 -1.95 -9.67
N PHE A 45 -5.22 -2.46 -8.45
CA PHE A 45 -4.05 -2.91 -7.69
C PHE A 45 -3.34 -4.07 -8.40
N LEU A 46 -4.09 -5.08 -8.85
CA LEU A 46 -3.52 -6.22 -9.56
C LEU A 46 -2.85 -5.81 -10.86
N ASP A 47 -3.40 -4.86 -11.61
CA ASP A 47 -2.87 -4.43 -12.90
C ASP A 47 -1.74 -3.38 -12.80
N LEU A 48 -1.24 -3.06 -11.60
CA LEU A 48 -0.11 -2.13 -11.42
C LEU A 48 1.13 -2.52 -12.23
N TYR A 49 1.40 -3.82 -12.42
CA TYR A 49 2.54 -4.27 -13.21
C TYR A 49 2.41 -3.96 -14.71
N LYS A 50 1.20 -3.62 -15.18
CA LYS A 50 0.93 -3.21 -16.57
C LYS A 50 0.92 -1.69 -16.74
N ALA A 51 0.92 -0.93 -15.64
CA ALA A 51 0.82 0.53 -15.69
C ALA A 51 2.07 1.16 -16.32
N PRO A 52 1.94 2.29 -17.02
CA PRO A 52 3.11 3.02 -17.52
C PRO A 52 4.08 3.38 -16.39
N GLY A 53 5.37 3.03 -16.56
CA GLY A 53 6.40 3.24 -15.52
C GLY A 53 6.44 2.16 -14.44
N ALA A 54 5.68 1.06 -14.59
CA ALA A 54 5.72 -0.06 -13.65
C ALA A 54 7.14 -0.62 -13.50
N LYS A 55 7.83 -0.91 -14.61
CA LYS A 55 9.18 -1.48 -14.59
C LYS A 55 10.13 -0.66 -13.71
N GLU A 56 10.17 0.66 -13.89
CA GLU A 56 11.01 1.56 -13.11
C GLU A 56 10.57 1.64 -11.64
N ASN A 57 9.26 1.62 -11.36
CA ASN A 57 8.75 1.69 -10.00
C ASN A 57 9.06 0.40 -9.22
N PHE A 58 8.83 -0.76 -9.82
CA PHE A 58 9.16 -2.06 -9.22
C PHE A 58 10.67 -2.23 -9.03
N ALA A 59 11.50 -1.77 -9.97
CA ALA A 59 12.96 -1.77 -9.80
C ALA A 59 13.40 -0.92 -8.59
N ARG A 60 12.80 0.25 -8.38
CA ARG A 60 13.07 1.09 -7.20
C ARG A 60 12.59 0.42 -5.91
N LYS A 61 11.40 -0.17 -5.93
CA LYS A 61 10.89 -0.95 -4.78
C LYS A 61 11.89 -2.05 -4.43
N SER A 62 12.35 -2.83 -5.40
CA SER A 62 13.34 -3.90 -5.17
C SER A 62 14.68 -3.39 -4.64
N ALA A 63 15.09 -2.17 -4.98
CA ALA A 63 16.34 -1.59 -4.51
C ALA A 63 16.27 -1.04 -3.07
N CYS A 64 15.07 -0.65 -2.60
CA CYS A 64 14.89 0.06 -1.33
C CYS A 64 14.11 -0.74 -0.28
N VAL A 65 13.38 -1.79 -0.67
CA VAL A 65 12.47 -2.54 0.20
C VAL A 65 12.93 -3.98 0.26
N GLU A 66 13.61 -4.33 1.35
CA GLU A 66 14.00 -5.71 1.65
C GLU A 66 12.80 -6.57 2.05
N TYR A 67 11.91 -6.02 2.87
CA TYR A 67 10.71 -6.69 3.38
C TYR A 67 9.49 -5.77 3.34
N ALA A 68 8.32 -6.31 2.97
CA ALA A 68 7.06 -5.59 3.03
C ALA A 68 5.87 -6.55 3.20
N VAL A 69 4.91 -6.15 4.05
CA VAL A 69 3.60 -6.80 4.16
C VAL A 69 2.55 -5.91 3.51
N ILE A 70 1.66 -6.51 2.73
CA ILE A 70 0.56 -5.79 2.07
C ILE A 70 -0.75 -6.23 2.71
N HIS A 71 -1.42 -5.30 3.38
CA HIS A 71 -2.75 -5.50 3.93
C HIS A 71 -3.80 -4.85 3.02
N ARG A 72 -4.83 -5.61 2.66
CA ARG A 72 -6.01 -5.05 2.00
C ARG A 72 -6.96 -4.50 3.05
N CYS A 73 -7.25 -3.21 2.97
CA CYS A 73 -8.23 -2.54 3.82
C CYS A 73 -9.42 -2.09 2.96
N PRO A 74 -10.58 -2.76 3.02
CA PRO A 74 -11.72 -2.42 2.16
C PRO A 74 -12.43 -1.12 2.59
N GLY A 75 -12.18 -0.63 3.80
CA GLY A 75 -12.65 0.67 4.31
C GLY A 75 -14.13 0.70 4.71
N ASP A 76 -14.90 -0.29 4.29
CA ASP A 76 -16.31 -0.53 4.64
C ASP A 76 -16.49 -1.42 5.89
N THR A 77 -15.43 -2.10 6.31
CA THR A 77 -15.40 -2.97 7.51
C THR A 77 -14.28 -2.51 8.45
N PRO A 78 -14.50 -1.46 9.26
CA PRO A 78 -13.58 -1.19 10.35
C PRO A 78 -13.59 -2.39 11.32
N PRO A 79 -12.45 -2.74 11.94
CA PRO A 79 -12.35 -3.88 12.86
C PRO A 79 -13.25 -3.75 14.12
N PHE A 80 -13.87 -2.60 14.31
CA PHE A 80 -14.84 -2.32 15.39
C PHE A 80 -16.21 -1.88 14.85
N ALA A 81 -16.55 -2.19 13.59
CA ALA A 81 -17.92 -2.02 13.09
C ALA A 81 -18.87 -2.85 13.98
N PRO A 82 -19.96 -2.26 14.51
CA PRO A 82 -20.97 -3.03 15.20
C PRO A 82 -21.57 -4.05 14.22
N GLY A 83 -21.25 -5.34 14.37
CA GLY A 83 -21.78 -6.43 13.54
C GLY A 83 -20.76 -7.37 12.89
N GLY A 84 -19.45 -7.15 13.05
CA GLY A 84 -18.39 -7.90 12.36
C GLY A 84 -17.91 -9.21 12.99
N PHE A 85 -18.67 -9.85 13.89
CA PHE A 85 -18.37 -11.21 14.37
C PHE A 85 -19.48 -12.16 13.93
N GLY A 86 -19.42 -12.57 12.67
CA GLY A 86 -20.15 -13.73 12.15
C GLY A 86 -19.14 -14.84 11.88
N VAL A 87 -19.05 -15.80 12.82
CA VAL A 87 -18.61 -17.18 12.52
C VAL A 87 -19.64 -17.88 11.66
#